data_AF-A0A843EGV1-F1
#
_entry.id   AF-A0A843EGV1-F1
#
_cell.length_a   1.000
_cell.length_b   1.000
_cell.length_c   1.000
_cell.angle_alpha   90.00
_cell.angle_beta   90.00
_cell.angle_gamma   90.00
#
_symmetry.space_group_name_H-M   'P 1'
#
loop_
_entity.id
_entity.type
_entity.pdbx_description
1 polymer ?
#
loop_
_entity_poly.entity_id
_entity_poly.type
_entity_poly.pdbx_seq_one_letter_code
_entity_poly.pdbx_strand_id
1 'polypeptide(L)'
;ESAYVLSNADMYCIDYLKELESLGVTSVKIEGRMRSPAYAHLASKAYSLQLNDPDSEELEPTVKLLKTVFNRGFCHGYLDGVQNLIQSTYPDNRGQFLGKVTVTNKRFPSAGLDVGLKDGLSLFRGSEKVGGFSLTTEGTAVVPFAIPNGDYDLYRTYDPRIDEVKNTFGPTPKFTGSMKRCEKRVDLPRIERPQLPRVELSFYVSGMKVLESVLPYADRIYYDGPDYAAAAEMCASGTKEFVLNLPRFTPEEPDLPEGMAVMVHNPGQYRKYSDGRRVYCGYIMNMFNSAFPLDPYQTTLSVELSRADIRDLCARYPKRVEVMVFGRTELMFSRDPHLKNGSIKDEKGYVFPVYRDRNDYGHILNSSDLMLFDVRKELERYGVNSFGIDVRKRPAQLAALVGKAFRSGSDADVPKIKQMCGGTFNTGHYLRGV
;
A
#
# COMPACT_ATOMS: atom_id res chain seq x y z
N GLU A 1 -16.16 0.68 -16.31
CA GLU A 1 -17.09 1.13 -15.26
C GLU A 1 -16.41 2.23 -14.45
N SER A 2 -17.16 3.22 -13.98
CA SER A 2 -16.64 4.28 -13.10
C SER A 2 -17.07 3.96 -11.66
N ALA A 3 -16.13 3.56 -10.81
CA ALA A 3 -16.38 3.21 -9.41
C ALA A 3 -15.17 3.59 -8.55
N TYR A 4 -15.37 3.78 -7.25
CA TYR A 4 -14.30 4.09 -6.29
C TYR A 4 -13.59 2.81 -5.82
N VAL A 5 -12.90 2.13 -6.73
CA VAL A 5 -12.32 0.78 -6.54
C VAL A 5 -11.16 0.71 -5.54
N LEU A 6 -10.69 1.84 -5.00
CA LEU A 6 -9.65 1.90 -3.96
C LEU A 6 -10.11 2.65 -2.70
N SER A 7 -11.39 3.05 -2.64
CA SER A 7 -11.93 3.79 -1.50
C SER A 7 -12.39 2.81 -0.42
N ASN A 8 -11.53 2.51 0.56
CA ASN A 8 -11.91 1.62 1.66
C ASN A 8 -12.95 2.25 2.60
N ALA A 9 -13.86 1.45 3.15
CA ALA A 9 -14.63 1.83 4.33
C ALA A 9 -13.68 2.10 5.51
N ASP A 10 -14.16 2.83 6.52
CA ASP A 10 -13.39 3.06 7.75
C ASP A 10 -13.32 1.76 8.56
N MET A 11 -12.10 1.30 8.84
CA MET A 11 -11.90 0.15 9.72
C MET A 11 -12.28 0.51 11.16
N TYR A 12 -13.30 -0.16 11.69
CA TYR A 12 -13.88 0.10 13.00
C TYR A 12 -14.09 -1.21 13.74
N CYS A 13 -13.18 -1.59 14.63
CA CYS A 13 -13.17 -2.91 15.25
C CYS A 13 -13.27 -2.83 16.77
N ILE A 14 -14.08 -1.89 17.29
CA ILE A 14 -14.22 -1.68 18.74
C ILE A 14 -14.79 -2.93 19.43
N ASP A 15 -15.71 -3.63 18.75
CA ASP A 15 -16.41 -4.81 19.27
C ASP A 15 -15.48 -6.04 19.37
N TYR A 16 -14.34 -6.00 18.67
CA TYR A 16 -13.33 -7.07 18.63
C TYR A 16 -12.29 -6.98 19.74
N LEU A 17 -12.30 -5.93 20.57
CA LEU A 17 -11.22 -5.69 21.53
C LEU A 17 -11.02 -6.85 22.52
N LYS A 18 -12.11 -7.46 23.02
CA LYS A 18 -12.03 -8.59 23.94
C LYS A 18 -11.56 -9.88 23.29
N GLU A 19 -11.95 -10.12 22.03
CA GLU A 19 -11.45 -11.26 21.27
C GLU A 19 -9.95 -11.13 21.00
N LEU A 20 -9.51 -9.95 20.53
CA LEU A 20 -8.09 -9.65 20.29
C LEU A 20 -7.26 -9.81 21.57
N GLU A 21 -7.78 -9.32 22.71
CA GLU A 21 -7.16 -9.50 24.03
C GLU A 21 -6.98 -11.00 24.37
N SER A 22 -8.01 -11.83 24.13
CA SER A 22 -7.95 -13.27 24.39
C SER A 22 -6.98 -14.04 23.48
N LEU A 23 -6.70 -13.51 22.29
CA LEU A 23 -5.68 -14.01 21.37
C LEU A 23 -4.25 -13.58 21.74
N GLY A 24 -4.08 -12.79 22.80
CA GLY A 24 -2.79 -12.29 23.27
C GLY A 24 -2.30 -11.03 22.56
N VAL A 25 -3.17 -10.29 21.86
CA VAL A 25 -2.81 -8.99 21.29
C VAL A 25 -2.60 -7.97 22.41
N THR A 26 -1.41 -7.36 22.45
CA THR A 26 -1.02 -6.45 23.55
C THR A 26 -1.30 -4.97 23.28
N SER A 27 -1.58 -4.60 22.03
CA SER A 27 -1.90 -3.23 21.65
C SER A 27 -2.76 -3.19 20.39
N VAL A 28 -3.77 -2.33 20.39
CA VAL A 28 -4.50 -1.93 19.19
C VAL A 28 -4.02 -0.58 18.70
N LYS A 29 -4.09 -0.36 17.39
CA LYS A 29 -3.66 0.89 16.76
C LYS A 29 -4.89 1.67 16.31
N ILE A 30 -4.99 2.92 16.75
CA ILE A 30 -5.99 3.88 16.29
C ILE A 30 -5.32 4.82 15.27
N GLU A 31 -5.79 4.85 14.02
CA GLU A 31 -5.22 5.71 12.97
C GLU A 31 -6.02 7.01 12.84
N GLY A 32 -5.38 8.14 13.13
CA GLY A 32 -6.00 9.48 13.08
C GLY A 32 -5.30 10.47 12.15
N ARG A 33 -4.42 10.02 11.24
CA ARG A 33 -3.70 10.94 10.34
C ARG A 33 -4.68 11.74 9.48
N MET A 34 -4.44 13.05 9.39
CA MET A 34 -5.29 14.01 8.67
C MET A 34 -6.75 14.05 9.16
N ARG A 35 -7.05 13.58 10.39
CA ARG A 35 -8.36 13.70 11.03
C ARG A 35 -8.44 14.95 11.91
N SER A 36 -9.67 15.36 12.23
CA SER A 36 -9.89 16.49 13.14
C SER A 36 -9.45 16.16 14.57
N PRO A 37 -9.08 17.16 15.39
CA PRO A 37 -8.80 16.94 16.81
C PRO A 37 -9.95 16.24 17.55
N ALA A 38 -11.20 16.60 17.23
CA ALA A 38 -12.38 15.96 17.81
C ALA A 38 -12.47 14.47 17.48
N TYR A 39 -12.15 14.07 16.23
CA TYR A 39 -12.09 12.66 15.85
C TYR A 39 -11.04 11.89 16.67
N ALA A 40 -9.82 12.43 16.76
CA ALA A 40 -8.74 11.79 17.49
C ALA A 40 -9.09 11.61 18.98
N HIS A 41 -9.70 12.62 19.59
CA HIS A 41 -10.19 12.54 20.97
C HIS A 41 -11.28 11.47 21.13
N LEU A 42 -12.36 11.54 20.35
CA LEU A 42 -13.49 10.62 20.45
C LEU A 42 -13.10 9.16 20.15
N ALA A 43 -12.25 8.93 19.16
CA ALA A 43 -11.73 7.60 18.86
C ALA A 43 -10.92 7.04 20.03
N SER A 44 -10.00 7.84 20.59
CA SER A 44 -9.20 7.43 21.75
C SER A 44 -10.07 7.15 22.97
N LYS A 45 -11.06 8.01 23.24
CA LYS A 45 -12.00 7.86 24.36
C LYS A 45 -12.86 6.59 24.20
N ALA A 46 -13.47 6.39 23.04
CA ALA A 46 -14.32 5.23 22.78
C ALA A 46 -13.56 3.90 22.98
N TYR A 47 -12.37 3.75 22.38
CA TYR A 47 -11.57 2.54 22.52
C TYR A 47 -11.05 2.35 23.95
N SER A 48 -10.73 3.42 24.67
CA SER A 48 -10.32 3.36 26.08
C SER A 48 -11.47 2.92 26.99
N LEU A 49 -12.68 3.45 26.79
CA LEU A 49 -13.89 3.03 27.51
C LEU A 49 -14.19 1.56 27.21
N GLN A 50 -14.26 1.15 25.95
CA GLN A 50 -14.52 -0.25 25.59
C GLN A 50 -13.54 -1.24 26.25
N LEU A 51 -12.27 -0.86 26.40
CA LEU A 51 -11.25 -1.73 26.97
C LEU A 51 -11.33 -1.81 28.50
N ASN A 52 -11.51 -0.66 29.17
CA ASN A 52 -11.35 -0.53 30.62
C ASN A 52 -12.67 -0.49 31.40
N ASP A 53 -13.73 0.02 30.79
CA ASP A 53 -15.05 0.22 31.38
C ASP A 53 -16.15 0.10 30.30
N PRO A 54 -16.39 -1.12 29.77
CA PRO A 54 -17.34 -1.35 28.68
C PRO A 54 -18.79 -1.06 29.07
N ASP A 55 -19.10 -1.04 30.38
CA ASP A 55 -20.43 -0.74 30.90
C ASP A 55 -20.64 0.76 31.17
N SER A 56 -19.64 1.60 30.86
CA SER A 56 -19.72 3.05 31.04
C SER A 56 -20.89 3.66 30.26
N GLU A 57 -21.70 4.46 30.96
CA GLU A 57 -22.78 5.24 30.32
C GLU A 57 -22.25 6.27 29.29
N GLU A 58 -20.95 6.57 29.31
CA GLU A 58 -20.31 7.48 28.36
C GLU A 58 -19.94 6.83 27.02
N LEU A 59 -19.87 5.49 26.95
CA LEU A 59 -19.38 4.76 25.77
C LEU A 59 -20.27 4.99 24.56
N GLU A 60 -21.56 4.68 24.68
CA GLU A 60 -22.52 4.78 23.57
C GLU A 60 -22.64 6.22 23.04
N PRO A 61 -22.78 7.27 23.89
CA PRO A 61 -22.73 8.66 23.42
C PRO A 61 -21.42 9.02 22.70
N THR A 62 -20.27 8.56 23.21
CA THR A 62 -18.96 8.81 22.58
C THR A 62 -18.87 8.15 21.20
N VAL A 63 -19.34 6.91 21.08
CA VAL A 63 -19.38 6.17 19.81
C VAL A 63 -20.29 6.87 18.80
N LYS A 64 -21.48 7.33 19.20
CA LYS A 64 -22.38 8.10 18.31
C LYS A 64 -21.73 9.38 17.79
N LEU A 65 -21.06 10.15 18.67
CA LEU A 65 -20.33 11.34 18.27
C LEU A 65 -19.18 11.01 17.31
N LEU A 66 -18.42 9.94 17.57
CA LEU A 66 -17.36 9.49 16.68
C LEU A 66 -17.89 9.19 15.28
N LYS A 67 -19.01 8.45 15.18
CA LYS A 67 -19.69 8.13 13.91
C LYS A 67 -20.22 9.37 13.20
N THR A 68 -20.57 10.43 13.93
CA THR A 68 -21.00 11.71 13.37
C THR A 68 -19.83 12.51 12.81
N VAL A 69 -18.69 12.56 13.53
CA VAL A 69 -17.51 13.34 13.12
C VAL A 69 -16.92 12.82 11.80
N PHE A 70 -16.82 11.51 11.64
CA PHE A 70 -16.36 10.91 10.39
C PHE A 70 -16.87 9.48 10.22
N ASN A 71 -17.48 9.20 9.07
CA ASN A 71 -17.95 7.87 8.69
C ASN A 71 -18.09 7.77 7.16
N ARG A 72 -17.32 6.86 6.54
CA ARG A 72 -17.42 6.46 5.13
C ARG A 72 -17.98 5.04 4.95
N GLY A 73 -18.84 4.63 5.87
CA GLY A 73 -19.17 3.23 6.12
C GLY A 73 -18.10 2.58 7.00
N PHE A 74 -18.51 1.58 7.76
CA PHE A 74 -17.63 0.81 8.63
C PHE A 74 -17.35 -0.58 8.07
N CYS A 75 -16.16 -1.08 8.32
CA CYS A 75 -15.82 -2.49 8.12
C CYS A 75 -14.93 -2.98 9.26
N HIS A 76 -14.90 -4.29 9.49
CA HIS A 76 -14.04 -4.89 10.51
C HIS A 76 -12.66 -5.30 9.95
N GLY A 77 -12.27 -4.72 8.80
CA GLY A 77 -11.15 -5.23 8.02
C GLY A 77 -11.38 -6.69 7.64
N TYR A 78 -10.38 -7.54 7.88
CA TYR A 78 -10.49 -8.98 7.65
C TYR A 78 -10.77 -9.81 8.92
N LEU A 79 -11.23 -9.19 10.01
CA LEU A 79 -11.53 -9.91 11.25
C LEU A 79 -12.74 -10.85 11.09
N ASP A 80 -13.77 -10.46 10.32
CA ASP A 80 -14.90 -11.34 9.91
C ASP A 80 -14.53 -12.30 8.76
N GLY A 81 -13.24 -12.46 8.44
CA GLY A 81 -12.77 -13.12 7.22
C GLY A 81 -12.58 -12.15 6.04
N VAL A 82 -12.14 -12.71 4.89
CA VAL A 82 -11.81 -11.90 3.71
C VAL A 82 -13.07 -11.44 2.99
N GLN A 83 -13.49 -10.20 3.26
CA GLN A 83 -14.67 -9.56 2.66
C GLN A 83 -14.30 -8.30 1.84
N ASN A 84 -15.28 -7.74 1.14
CA ASN A 84 -15.10 -6.46 0.43
C ASN A 84 -14.89 -5.32 1.43
N LEU A 85 -13.72 -4.69 1.40
CA LEU A 85 -13.43 -3.52 2.23
C LEU A 85 -13.75 -2.20 1.53
N ILE A 86 -14.11 -2.24 0.24
CA ILE A 86 -14.29 -1.07 -0.60
C ILE A 86 -15.68 -0.49 -0.42
N GLN A 87 -15.74 0.79 -0.06
CA GLN A 87 -16.90 1.64 -0.30
C GLN A 87 -16.87 2.16 -1.73
N SER A 88 -17.43 1.38 -2.65
CA SER A 88 -17.35 1.65 -4.10
C SER A 88 -18.34 2.72 -4.58
N THR A 89 -19.33 3.06 -3.75
CA THR A 89 -20.46 3.90 -4.16
C THR A 89 -20.24 5.39 -3.90
N TYR A 90 -19.42 5.78 -2.92
CA TYR A 90 -19.08 7.17 -2.62
C TYR A 90 -17.73 7.29 -1.87
N PRO A 91 -16.97 8.38 -2.04
CA PRO A 91 -15.67 8.55 -1.40
C PRO A 91 -15.71 9.39 -0.11
N ASP A 92 -16.85 10.02 0.18
CA ASP A 92 -16.98 11.10 1.17
C ASP A 92 -17.60 10.67 2.50
N ASN A 93 -17.38 11.48 3.54
CA ASN A 93 -18.01 11.34 4.84
C ASN A 93 -19.54 11.55 4.75
N ARG A 94 -20.31 10.62 5.31
CA ARG A 94 -21.77 10.72 5.45
C ARG A 94 -22.26 11.00 6.86
N GLY A 95 -21.40 10.81 7.87
CA GLY A 95 -21.78 10.93 9.27
C GLY A 95 -22.61 9.72 9.77
N GLN A 96 -23.38 9.91 10.84
CA GLN A 96 -24.14 8.85 11.48
C GLN A 96 -25.47 8.63 10.77
N PHE A 97 -25.75 7.40 10.32
CA PHE A 97 -27.07 7.07 9.76
C PHE A 97 -28.13 7.10 10.87
N LEU A 98 -29.22 7.82 10.62
CA LEU A 98 -30.34 7.98 11.57
C LEU A 98 -31.59 7.21 11.16
N GLY A 99 -31.65 6.73 9.91
CA GLY A 99 -32.81 6.01 9.37
C GLY A 99 -33.30 6.60 8.04
N LYS A 100 -34.48 6.14 7.62
CA LYS A 100 -35.17 6.63 6.42
C LYS A 100 -36.28 7.59 6.81
N VAL A 101 -36.46 8.65 6.02
CA VAL A 101 -37.53 9.63 6.22
C VAL A 101 -38.27 9.88 4.91
N THR A 102 -39.59 10.04 5.00
CA THR A 102 -40.42 10.48 3.87
C THR A 102 -40.61 11.98 3.95
N VAL A 103 -40.06 12.70 2.98
CA VAL A 103 -40.19 14.16 2.87
C VAL A 103 -41.44 14.47 2.05
N THR A 104 -42.34 15.27 2.62
CA THR A 104 -43.54 15.81 1.95
C THR A 104 -43.60 17.31 2.13
N ASN A 105 -43.72 18.08 1.05
CA ASN A 105 -43.76 19.54 1.07
C ASN A 105 -42.58 20.15 1.87
N LYS A 106 -41.37 19.61 1.64
CA LYS A 106 -40.12 19.96 2.33
C LYS A 106 -40.10 19.69 3.84
N ARG A 107 -40.99 18.84 4.35
CA ARG A 107 -41.10 18.56 5.79
C ARG A 107 -41.08 17.06 6.05
N PHE A 108 -40.56 16.69 7.22
CA PHE A 108 -40.70 15.34 7.77
C PHE A 108 -40.74 15.41 9.31
N PRO A 109 -41.42 14.48 9.99
CA PRO A 109 -41.40 14.41 11.45
C PRO A 109 -39.98 14.16 11.96
N SER A 110 -39.51 14.99 12.89
CA SER A 110 -38.28 14.73 13.65
C SER A 110 -38.56 14.11 15.01
N ALA A 111 -39.82 14.11 15.46
CA ALA A 111 -40.24 13.40 16.67
C ALA A 111 -39.95 11.90 16.54
N GLY A 112 -39.22 11.33 17.49
CA GLY A 112 -38.82 9.91 17.50
C GLY A 112 -37.49 9.61 16.81
N LEU A 113 -36.86 10.59 16.17
CA LEU A 113 -35.47 10.48 15.74
C LEU A 113 -34.55 10.92 16.88
N ASP A 114 -33.40 10.25 17.03
CA ASP A 114 -32.28 10.77 17.83
C ASP A 114 -31.70 11.96 17.06
N VAL A 115 -32.24 13.18 17.27
CA VAL A 115 -31.77 14.46 16.72
C VAL A 115 -32.04 15.60 17.69
N GLY A 116 -31.12 16.56 17.76
CA GLY A 116 -31.23 17.77 18.55
C GLY A 116 -31.29 19.05 17.70
N LEU A 117 -31.74 20.15 18.31
CA LEU A 117 -31.62 21.47 17.68
C LEU A 117 -30.16 21.77 17.35
N LYS A 118 -29.93 22.42 16.20
CA LYS A 118 -28.61 22.73 15.61
C LYS A 118 -27.82 21.53 15.10
N ASP A 119 -28.33 20.30 15.20
CA ASP A 119 -27.74 19.17 14.48
C ASP A 119 -27.66 19.46 12.98
N GLY A 120 -26.53 19.14 12.37
CA GLY A 120 -26.40 19.14 10.93
C GLY A 120 -26.91 17.81 10.38
N LEU A 121 -27.91 17.88 9.51
CA LEU A 121 -28.54 16.75 8.86
C LEU A 121 -28.23 16.75 7.37
N SER A 122 -28.06 15.57 6.78
CA SER A 122 -27.91 15.40 5.34
C SER A 122 -28.87 14.35 4.82
N LEU A 123 -29.51 14.63 3.68
CA LEU A 123 -30.42 13.73 2.99
C LEU A 123 -29.73 13.14 1.76
N PHE A 124 -29.88 11.84 1.58
CA PHE A 124 -29.33 11.10 0.45
C PHE A 124 -30.41 10.30 -0.28
N ARG A 125 -30.20 10.10 -1.58
CA ARG A 125 -30.95 9.14 -2.40
C ARG A 125 -29.94 8.16 -2.99
N GLY A 126 -29.78 6.99 -2.35
CA GLY A 126 -28.74 6.03 -2.69
C GLY A 126 -27.32 6.58 -2.45
N SER A 127 -26.51 6.68 -3.50
CA SER A 127 -25.14 7.21 -3.41
C SER A 127 -25.07 8.76 -3.42
N GLU A 128 -26.12 9.43 -3.88
CA GLU A 128 -26.12 10.88 -4.14
C GLU A 128 -26.59 11.68 -2.93
N LYS A 129 -25.83 12.73 -2.58
CA LYS A 129 -26.22 13.71 -1.56
C LYS A 129 -27.18 14.73 -2.16
N VAL A 130 -28.40 14.77 -1.65
CA VAL A 130 -29.44 15.71 -2.10
C VAL A 130 -29.23 17.10 -1.49
N GLY A 131 -28.83 17.14 -0.22
CA GLY A 131 -28.49 18.39 0.46
C GLY A 131 -28.27 18.22 1.96
N GLY A 132 -27.73 19.26 2.60
CA GLY A 132 -27.52 19.30 4.04
C GLY A 132 -28.07 20.58 4.66
N PHE A 133 -28.55 20.50 5.89
CA PHE A 133 -29.14 21.63 6.62
C PHE A 133 -29.04 21.43 8.14
N SER A 134 -29.17 22.52 8.90
CA SER A 134 -29.26 22.43 10.37
C SER A 134 -30.70 22.32 10.83
N LEU A 135 -30.97 21.48 11.83
CA LEU A 135 -32.29 21.38 12.44
C LEU A 135 -32.59 22.64 13.28
N THR A 136 -33.67 23.35 12.95
CA THR A 136 -34.04 24.61 13.61
C THR A 136 -35.34 24.54 14.41
N THR A 137 -36.15 23.50 14.22
CA THR A 137 -37.48 23.36 14.85
C THR A 137 -37.63 21.94 15.40
N GLU A 138 -38.18 21.83 16.61
CA GLU A 138 -38.48 20.53 17.23
C GLU A 138 -39.74 19.90 16.64
N GLY A 139 -39.81 18.57 16.68
CA GLY A 139 -40.96 17.77 16.23
C GLY A 139 -41.16 17.68 14.71
N THR A 140 -40.85 18.72 13.93
CA THR A 140 -40.89 18.71 12.47
C THR A 140 -39.67 19.39 11.86
N ALA A 141 -38.88 18.64 11.10
CA ALA A 141 -37.77 19.18 10.33
C ALA A 141 -38.28 19.86 9.05
N VAL A 142 -37.69 21.01 8.71
CA VAL A 142 -37.98 21.79 7.50
C VAL A 142 -36.73 21.86 6.63
N VAL A 143 -36.81 21.33 5.41
CA VAL A 143 -35.72 21.32 4.43
C VAL A 143 -35.64 22.70 3.74
N PRO A 144 -34.52 23.43 3.83
CA PRO A 144 -34.44 24.83 3.37
C PRO A 144 -34.18 24.98 1.86
N PHE A 145 -34.14 23.88 1.10
CA PHE A 145 -33.89 23.87 -0.34
C PHE A 145 -35.02 23.17 -1.11
N ALA A 146 -34.99 23.28 -2.44
CA ALA A 146 -35.94 22.55 -3.29
C ALA A 146 -35.63 21.05 -3.24
N ILE A 147 -36.63 20.24 -2.93
CA ILE A 147 -36.50 18.79 -2.84
C ILE A 147 -37.83 18.13 -3.26
N PRO A 148 -37.82 17.09 -4.11
CA PRO A 148 -39.03 16.34 -4.46
C PRO A 148 -39.62 15.63 -3.24
N ASN A 149 -40.92 15.37 -3.25
CA ASN A 149 -41.53 14.47 -2.27
C ASN A 149 -40.99 13.04 -2.48
N GLY A 150 -40.83 12.27 -1.40
CA GLY A 150 -40.39 10.87 -1.45
C GLY A 150 -39.51 10.47 -0.28
N ASP A 151 -38.92 9.27 -0.38
CA ASP A 151 -38.10 8.68 0.67
C ASP A 151 -36.61 9.03 0.49
N TYR A 152 -35.95 9.29 1.63
CA TYR A 152 -34.55 9.66 1.70
C TYR A 152 -33.88 8.99 2.89
N ASP A 153 -32.59 8.67 2.72
CA ASP A 153 -31.74 8.26 3.83
C ASP A 153 -31.27 9.52 4.58
N LEU A 154 -31.46 9.54 5.91
CA LEU A 154 -31.10 10.65 6.78
C LEU A 154 -29.82 10.33 7.55
N TYR A 155 -28.88 11.28 7.56
CA TYR A 155 -27.65 11.17 8.33
C TYR A 155 -27.42 12.43 9.17
N ARG A 156 -26.88 12.26 10.38
CA ARG A 156 -26.31 13.34 11.19
C ARG A 156 -24.86 13.57 10.76
N THR A 157 -24.56 14.75 10.23
CA THR A 157 -23.21 15.17 9.80
C THR A 157 -22.57 16.18 10.75
N TYR A 158 -23.32 16.71 11.72
CA TYR A 158 -22.80 17.57 12.78
C TYR A 158 -23.68 17.45 14.02
N ASP A 159 -23.04 17.49 15.18
CA ASP A 159 -23.65 17.47 16.51
C ASP A 159 -22.98 18.60 17.32
N PRO A 160 -23.74 19.52 17.94
CA PRO A 160 -23.17 20.63 18.71
C PRO A 160 -22.17 20.20 19.80
N ARG A 161 -22.34 19.01 20.37
CA ARG A 161 -21.42 18.45 21.39
C ARG A 161 -20.01 18.23 20.85
N ILE A 162 -19.83 18.14 19.53
CA ILE A 162 -18.50 18.10 18.90
C ILE A 162 -17.71 19.37 19.22
N ASP A 163 -18.36 20.52 19.31
CA ASP A 163 -17.68 21.77 19.65
C ASP A 163 -17.34 21.85 21.15
N GLU A 164 -18.19 21.29 22.01
CA GLU A 164 -17.86 21.09 23.44
C GLU A 164 -16.60 20.26 23.59
N VAL A 165 -16.48 19.15 22.84
CA VAL A 165 -15.26 18.33 22.79
C VAL A 165 -14.06 19.14 22.33
N LYS A 166 -14.19 19.92 21.24
CA LYS A 166 -13.07 20.77 20.76
C LYS A 166 -12.62 21.78 21.82
N ASN A 167 -13.54 22.27 22.64
CA ASN A 167 -13.24 23.23 23.70
C ASN A 167 -12.53 22.59 24.91
N THR A 168 -12.50 21.25 25.01
CA THR A 168 -11.78 20.56 26.10
C THR A 168 -10.26 20.56 25.93
N PHE A 169 -9.74 20.87 24.74
CA PHE A 169 -8.30 20.92 24.48
C PHE A 169 -7.89 22.21 23.77
N GLY A 170 -6.64 22.60 23.97
CA GLY A 170 -6.08 23.81 23.38
C GLY A 170 -6.02 23.78 21.85
N PRO A 171 -5.73 24.92 21.21
CA PRO A 171 -5.65 25.01 19.76
C PRO A 171 -4.56 24.07 19.21
N THR A 172 -4.79 23.53 18.01
CA THR A 172 -3.80 22.69 17.32
C THR A 172 -2.47 23.44 17.23
N PRO A 173 -1.36 22.86 17.71
CA PRO A 173 -0.05 23.47 17.59
C PRO A 173 0.26 23.79 16.13
N LYS A 174 0.64 25.04 15.85
CA LYS A 174 1.15 25.42 14.53
C LYS A 174 2.62 25.05 14.47
N PHE A 175 2.96 24.01 13.71
CA PHE A 175 4.36 23.69 13.43
C PHE A 175 4.93 24.79 12.52
N THR A 176 5.76 25.67 13.10
CA THR A 176 6.38 26.81 12.39
C THR A 176 7.54 26.40 11.49
N GLY A 177 7.92 25.11 11.48
CA GLY A 177 9.07 24.60 10.73
C GLY A 177 10.44 25.05 11.27
N SER A 178 10.47 25.81 12.38
CA SER A 178 11.70 26.35 12.98
C SER A 178 12.49 25.32 13.79
N MET A 179 11.92 24.14 14.06
CA MET A 179 12.61 23.06 14.76
C MET A 179 13.75 22.55 13.87
N LYS A 180 14.98 22.91 14.22
CA LYS A 180 16.17 22.28 13.65
C LYS A 180 16.22 20.84 14.16
N ARG A 181 15.94 19.89 13.27
CA ARG A 181 16.10 18.46 13.56
C ARG A 181 17.57 18.25 13.94
N CYS A 182 17.82 17.75 15.15
CA CYS A 182 19.17 17.36 15.53
C CYS A 182 19.55 16.15 14.68
N GLU A 183 20.53 16.29 13.80
CA GLU A 183 21.06 15.16 13.03
C GLU A 183 21.74 14.19 14.00
N LYS A 184 21.01 13.17 14.44
CA LYS A 184 21.64 11.99 15.03
C LYS A 184 22.29 11.20 13.90
N ARG A 185 23.61 11.36 13.73
CA ARG A 185 24.39 10.57 12.79
C ARG A 185 24.79 9.26 13.47
N VAL A 186 24.36 8.15 12.89
CA VAL A 186 24.98 6.85 13.15
C VAL A 186 26.19 6.79 12.23
N ASP A 187 27.40 6.92 12.78
CA ASP A 187 28.61 6.92 11.98
C ASP A 187 29.03 5.47 11.69
N LEU A 188 28.61 4.98 10.53
CA LEU A 188 29.11 3.72 9.99
C LEU A 188 30.35 4.01 9.14
N PRO A 189 31.49 3.35 9.39
CA PRO A 189 32.72 3.60 8.65
C PRO A 189 32.50 3.35 7.17
N ARG A 190 33.17 4.14 6.33
CA ARG A 190 33.21 3.84 4.90
C ARG A 190 33.97 2.56 4.66
N ILE A 191 33.51 1.80 3.68
CA ILE A 191 34.13 0.56 3.24
C ILE A 191 34.70 0.73 1.85
N GLU A 192 35.75 -0.03 1.55
CA GLU A 192 36.17 -0.25 0.18
C GLU A 192 35.35 -1.41 -0.41
N ARG A 193 34.55 -1.12 -1.44
CA ARG A 193 33.78 -2.16 -2.13
C ARG A 193 34.62 -2.76 -3.26
N PRO A 194 34.75 -4.10 -3.32
CA PRO A 194 35.32 -4.75 -4.49
C PRO A 194 34.51 -4.40 -5.74
N GLN A 195 35.18 -3.92 -6.78
CA GLN A 195 34.58 -3.76 -8.09
C GLN A 195 34.45 -5.13 -8.75
N LEU A 196 33.23 -5.50 -9.16
CA LEU A 196 33.03 -6.72 -9.92
C LEU A 196 33.58 -6.50 -11.35
N PRO A 197 34.17 -7.54 -11.99
CA PRO A 197 34.58 -7.46 -13.39
C PRO A 197 33.41 -7.10 -14.32
N ARG A 198 32.20 -7.52 -13.94
CA ARG A 198 30.93 -7.10 -14.53
C ARG A 198 29.83 -7.15 -13.47
N VAL A 199 28.87 -6.24 -13.58
CA VAL A 199 27.62 -6.31 -12.79
C VAL A 199 26.79 -7.53 -13.21
N GLU A 200 26.14 -8.16 -12.24
CA GLU A 200 25.24 -9.29 -12.50
C GLU A 200 23.85 -8.83 -12.95
N LEU A 201 23.22 -9.55 -13.88
CA LEU A 201 21.84 -9.30 -14.29
C LEU A 201 20.90 -10.35 -13.65
N SER A 202 20.02 -9.88 -12.77
CA SER A 202 19.02 -10.71 -12.11
C SER A 202 17.63 -10.41 -12.67
N PHE A 203 16.94 -11.41 -13.20
CA PHE A 203 15.63 -11.25 -13.83
C PHE A 203 14.52 -11.79 -12.94
N TYR A 204 13.48 -10.98 -12.71
CA TYR A 204 12.25 -11.42 -12.08
C TYR A 204 11.31 -11.96 -13.16
N VAL A 205 10.90 -13.23 -13.04
CA VAL A 205 10.18 -13.97 -14.09
C VAL A 205 9.08 -14.85 -13.48
N SER A 206 7.91 -14.90 -14.12
CA SER A 206 6.79 -15.75 -13.69
C SER A 206 6.44 -16.89 -14.64
N GLY A 207 6.96 -16.89 -15.88
CA GLY A 207 6.49 -17.78 -16.93
C GLY A 207 7.62 -18.35 -17.78
N MET A 208 7.47 -19.60 -18.19
CA MET A 208 8.50 -20.38 -18.88
C MET A 208 8.98 -19.76 -20.20
N LYS A 209 8.06 -19.20 -21.00
CA LYS A 209 8.42 -18.54 -22.26
C LYS A 209 9.26 -17.27 -22.06
N VAL A 210 9.02 -16.54 -20.97
CA VAL A 210 9.82 -15.35 -20.64
C VAL A 210 11.16 -15.78 -20.05
N LEU A 211 11.18 -16.85 -19.26
CA LEU A 211 12.42 -17.44 -18.74
C LEU A 211 13.36 -17.79 -19.90
N GLU A 212 12.88 -18.59 -20.85
CA GLU A 212 13.65 -19.00 -22.03
C GLU A 212 14.25 -17.79 -22.78
N SER A 213 13.48 -16.71 -22.94
CA SER A 213 13.92 -15.53 -23.69
C SER A 213 14.98 -14.68 -22.98
N VAL A 214 15.13 -14.80 -21.66
CA VAL A 214 16.13 -14.03 -20.88
C VAL A 214 17.38 -14.84 -20.51
N LEU A 215 17.33 -16.17 -20.58
CA LEU A 215 18.47 -17.05 -20.24
C LEU A 215 19.79 -16.66 -20.93
N PRO A 216 19.83 -16.28 -22.23
CA PRO A 216 21.09 -15.88 -22.86
C PRO A 216 21.77 -14.67 -22.19
N TYR A 217 21.00 -13.86 -21.47
CA TYR A 217 21.45 -12.59 -20.89
C TYR A 217 21.56 -12.64 -19.36
N ALA A 218 20.85 -13.53 -18.68
CA ALA A 218 20.79 -13.60 -17.22
C ALA A 218 22.08 -14.14 -16.59
N ASP A 219 22.42 -13.66 -15.39
CA ASP A 219 23.27 -14.40 -14.45
C ASP A 219 22.39 -15.15 -13.42
N ARG A 220 21.25 -14.55 -13.04
CA ARG A 220 20.31 -15.08 -12.05
C ARG A 220 18.86 -14.91 -12.47
N ILE A 221 18.02 -15.87 -12.07
CA ILE A 221 16.57 -15.85 -12.22
C ILE A 221 15.91 -15.86 -10.83
N TYR A 222 15.11 -14.85 -10.53
CA TYR A 222 14.13 -14.85 -9.45
C TYR A 222 12.77 -15.31 -10.02
N TYR A 223 12.36 -16.53 -9.69
CA TYR A 223 11.18 -17.15 -10.30
C TYR A 223 10.00 -17.26 -9.32
N ASP A 224 8.82 -16.73 -9.67
CA ASP A 224 7.59 -16.81 -8.85
C ASP A 224 6.45 -17.62 -9.50
N GLY A 225 6.72 -18.29 -10.62
CA GLY A 225 5.75 -19.13 -11.32
C GLY A 225 5.45 -20.47 -10.62
N PRO A 226 4.39 -21.17 -11.02
CA PRO A 226 4.02 -22.47 -10.44
C PRO A 226 5.02 -23.58 -10.80
N ASP A 227 5.60 -23.55 -12.00
CA ASP A 227 6.46 -24.61 -12.54
C ASP A 227 7.93 -24.44 -12.11
N TYR A 228 8.16 -24.13 -10.83
CA TYR A 228 9.49 -23.75 -10.35
C TYR A 228 10.52 -24.88 -10.48
N ALA A 229 10.11 -26.15 -10.45
CA ALA A 229 11.01 -27.29 -10.65
C ALA A 229 11.57 -27.32 -12.08
N ALA A 230 10.70 -27.19 -13.08
CA ALA A 230 11.10 -27.12 -14.49
C ALA A 230 11.92 -25.85 -14.78
N ALA A 231 11.57 -24.72 -14.15
CA ALA A 231 12.34 -23.49 -14.24
C ALA A 231 13.76 -23.66 -13.66
N ALA A 232 13.89 -24.36 -12.53
CA ALA A 232 15.19 -24.65 -11.91
C ALA A 232 16.06 -25.55 -12.80
N GLU A 233 15.49 -26.59 -13.42
CA GLU A 233 16.19 -27.45 -14.37
C GLU A 233 16.69 -26.67 -15.59
N MET A 234 15.86 -25.79 -16.15
CA MET A 234 16.23 -24.94 -17.27
C MET A 234 17.34 -23.94 -16.93
N CYS A 235 17.35 -23.43 -15.70
CA CYS A 235 18.44 -22.57 -15.22
C CYS A 235 19.73 -23.37 -15.03
N ALA A 236 19.66 -24.59 -14.48
CA ALA A 236 20.81 -25.45 -14.29
C ALA A 236 21.49 -25.81 -15.62
N SER A 237 20.73 -26.19 -16.64
CA SER A 237 21.27 -26.47 -17.99
C SER A 237 21.91 -25.25 -18.64
N GLY A 238 21.39 -24.05 -18.34
CA GLY A 238 21.95 -22.77 -18.76
C GLY A 238 23.08 -22.22 -17.87
N THR A 239 23.54 -22.94 -16.84
CA THR A 239 24.49 -22.47 -15.82
C THR A 239 24.08 -21.15 -15.15
N LYS A 240 22.78 -20.96 -14.93
CA LYS A 240 22.19 -19.77 -14.29
C LYS A 240 21.82 -20.05 -12.85
N GLU A 241 22.02 -19.07 -11.98
CA GLU A 241 21.56 -19.18 -10.61
C GLU A 241 20.02 -19.10 -10.56
N PHE A 242 19.39 -20.13 -10.00
CA PHE A 242 17.96 -20.14 -9.75
C PHE A 242 17.67 -19.76 -8.31
N VAL A 243 16.73 -18.84 -8.11
CA VAL A 243 16.26 -18.41 -6.79
C VAL A 243 14.74 -18.41 -6.81
N LEU A 244 14.13 -19.15 -5.88
CA LEU A 244 12.67 -19.17 -5.74
C LEU A 244 12.22 -17.85 -5.11
N ASN A 245 11.43 -17.08 -5.85
CA ASN A 245 10.86 -15.83 -5.39
C ASN A 245 9.55 -16.11 -4.63
N LEU A 246 9.58 -15.92 -3.31
CA LEU A 246 8.43 -16.25 -2.47
C LEU A 246 7.30 -15.23 -2.65
N PRO A 247 6.03 -15.63 -2.40
CA PRO A 247 4.96 -14.66 -2.29
C PRO A 247 5.24 -13.62 -1.21
N ARG A 248 4.78 -12.39 -1.42
CA ARG A 248 4.95 -11.29 -0.44
C ARG A 248 4.33 -11.62 0.92
N PHE A 249 3.18 -12.28 0.89
CA PHE A 249 2.39 -12.63 2.05
C PHE A 249 1.86 -14.05 1.88
N THR A 250 2.06 -14.86 2.91
CA THR A 250 1.47 -16.19 3.08
C THR A 250 1.23 -16.37 4.58
N PRO A 251 0.02 -16.74 5.03
CA PRO A 251 -0.24 -16.96 6.46
C PRO A 251 0.67 -18.04 7.06
N GLU A 252 0.99 -19.05 6.26
CA GLU A 252 1.91 -20.13 6.60
C GLU A 252 2.96 -20.25 5.50
N GLU A 253 4.22 -20.31 5.91
CA GLU A 253 5.33 -20.46 4.98
C GLU A 253 5.53 -21.94 4.62
N PRO A 254 5.60 -22.32 3.33
CA PRO A 254 5.76 -23.72 2.95
C PRO A 254 7.13 -24.30 3.34
N ASP A 255 7.24 -25.62 3.40
CA ASP A 255 8.56 -26.25 3.43
C ASP A 255 9.13 -26.33 2.01
N LEU A 256 10.44 -26.17 1.89
CA LEU A 256 11.12 -26.04 0.60
C LEU A 256 12.30 -27.01 0.54
N PRO A 257 12.68 -27.51 -0.66
CA PRO A 257 13.78 -28.45 -0.81
C PRO A 257 15.11 -27.94 -0.25
N GLU A 258 15.86 -28.78 0.47
CA GLU A 258 17.11 -28.39 1.14
C GLU A 258 18.09 -27.67 0.18
N GLY A 259 18.77 -26.63 0.69
CA GLY A 259 19.74 -25.85 -0.09
C GLY A 259 19.18 -24.94 -1.19
N MET A 260 17.88 -25.03 -1.53
CA MET A 260 17.27 -24.14 -2.53
C MET A 260 17.37 -22.67 -2.09
N ALA A 261 17.96 -21.83 -2.94
CA ALA A 261 18.04 -20.39 -2.71
C ALA A 261 16.65 -19.74 -2.81
N VAL A 262 16.38 -18.78 -1.94
CA VAL A 262 15.07 -18.12 -1.85
C VAL A 262 15.19 -16.60 -1.80
N MET A 263 14.23 -15.91 -2.40
CA MET A 263 14.01 -14.48 -2.18
C MET A 263 12.84 -14.27 -1.23
N VAL A 264 13.11 -13.60 -0.11
CA VAL A 264 12.17 -13.29 0.96
C VAL A 264 11.74 -11.83 0.93
N HIS A 265 10.53 -11.57 1.44
CA HIS A 265 9.87 -10.26 1.39
C HIS A 265 9.34 -9.78 2.75
N ASN A 266 9.51 -10.58 3.80
CA ASN A 266 9.20 -10.16 5.16
C ASN A 266 10.14 -10.84 6.18
N PRO A 267 10.24 -10.31 7.43
CA PRO A 267 11.09 -10.88 8.47
C PRO A 267 10.75 -12.32 8.88
N GLY A 268 9.47 -12.73 8.78
CA GLY A 268 9.05 -14.09 9.08
C GLY A 268 9.65 -15.11 8.11
N GLN A 269 9.59 -14.80 6.82
CA GLN A 269 10.27 -15.58 5.78
C GLN A 269 11.77 -15.63 5.98
N TYR A 270 12.41 -14.49 6.27
CA TYR A 270 13.85 -14.46 6.56
C TYR A 270 14.18 -15.42 7.71
N ARG A 271 13.45 -15.33 8.83
CA ARG A 271 13.66 -16.19 10.00
C ARG A 271 13.47 -17.68 9.68
N LYS A 272 12.50 -18.05 8.84
CA LYS A 272 12.27 -19.46 8.48
C LYS A 272 13.39 -20.02 7.59
N TYR A 273 13.90 -19.24 6.65
CA TYR A 273 14.77 -19.78 5.58
C TYR A 273 16.24 -19.35 5.67
N SER A 274 16.64 -18.55 6.66
CA SER A 274 18.02 -18.07 6.82
C SER A 274 19.01 -19.17 7.20
N ASP A 275 18.55 -20.27 7.78
CA ASP A 275 19.42 -21.36 8.22
C ASP A 275 19.74 -22.32 7.07
N GLY A 276 21.02 -22.49 6.75
CA GLY A 276 21.51 -23.47 5.76
C GLY A 276 21.26 -23.13 4.28
N ARG A 277 20.83 -21.91 3.92
CA ARG A 277 20.47 -21.55 2.53
C ARG A 277 20.95 -20.14 2.14
N ARG A 278 21.12 -19.91 0.84
CA ARG A 278 21.29 -18.54 0.32
C ARG A 278 19.96 -17.81 0.33
N VAL A 279 19.89 -16.73 1.10
CA VAL A 279 18.71 -15.85 1.17
C VAL A 279 18.97 -14.54 0.46
N TYR A 280 18.02 -14.17 -0.40
CA TYR A 280 17.93 -12.89 -1.09
C TYR A 280 16.80 -12.07 -0.45
N CYS A 281 16.98 -10.77 -0.30
CA CYS A 281 15.90 -9.88 0.16
C CYS A 281 15.36 -9.07 -1.01
N GLY A 282 14.05 -9.14 -1.26
CA GLY A 282 13.38 -8.32 -2.27
C GLY A 282 13.31 -6.84 -1.87
N TYR A 283 13.07 -5.96 -2.83
CA TYR A 283 13.06 -4.50 -2.61
C TYR A 283 12.00 -4.04 -1.59
N ILE A 284 10.95 -4.84 -1.38
CA ILE A 284 9.89 -4.58 -0.41
C ILE A 284 10.29 -4.88 1.05
N MET A 285 11.46 -5.47 1.28
CA MET A 285 12.11 -5.47 2.59
C MET A 285 12.54 -4.06 3.04
N ASN A 286 12.44 -3.07 2.15
CA ASN A 286 12.57 -1.65 2.47
C ASN A 286 13.91 -1.31 3.13
N MET A 287 15.00 -1.81 2.54
CA MET A 287 16.34 -1.39 2.91
C MET A 287 16.59 0.05 2.45
N PHE A 288 16.45 1.00 3.38
CA PHE A 288 16.63 2.44 3.11
C PHE A 288 18.00 2.99 3.51
N ASN A 289 18.81 2.23 4.26
CA ASN A 289 20.10 2.70 4.76
C ASN A 289 21.07 1.53 5.00
N SER A 290 22.31 1.87 5.33
CA SER A 290 23.41 0.93 5.58
C SER A 290 23.37 0.25 6.96
N ALA A 291 22.44 0.61 7.84
CA ALA A 291 22.22 -0.04 9.14
C ALA A 291 21.16 -1.16 9.06
N PHE A 292 20.97 -1.76 7.88
CA PHE A 292 20.02 -2.85 7.68
C PHE A 292 20.40 -4.07 8.54
N PRO A 293 19.48 -4.58 9.38
CA PRO A 293 19.84 -5.48 10.48
C PRO A 293 19.97 -6.96 10.08
N LEU A 294 19.58 -7.32 8.86
CA LEU A 294 19.62 -8.70 8.38
C LEU A 294 20.94 -9.01 7.69
N ASP A 295 21.35 -10.28 7.69
CA ASP A 295 22.54 -10.75 6.96
C ASP A 295 22.14 -11.69 5.80
N PRO A 296 21.47 -11.22 4.74
CA PRO A 296 21.21 -12.02 3.55
C PRO A 296 22.45 -12.09 2.65
N TYR A 297 22.46 -13.05 1.73
CA TYR A 297 23.49 -13.13 0.68
C TYR A 297 23.50 -11.88 -0.21
N GLN A 298 22.31 -11.37 -0.58
CA GLN A 298 22.14 -10.14 -1.35
C GLN A 298 20.82 -9.45 -0.99
N THR A 299 20.82 -8.11 -0.98
CA THR A 299 19.61 -7.30 -0.77
C THR A 299 19.32 -6.41 -1.97
N THR A 300 18.11 -6.50 -2.51
CA THR A 300 17.59 -5.52 -3.46
C THR A 300 17.19 -4.27 -2.68
N LEU A 301 17.79 -3.14 -3.03
CA LEU A 301 17.57 -1.87 -2.36
C LEU A 301 16.15 -1.36 -2.62
N SER A 302 15.64 -0.55 -1.70
CA SER A 302 14.32 0.08 -1.91
C SER A 302 14.32 0.95 -3.15
N VAL A 303 13.24 0.84 -3.94
CA VAL A 303 12.94 1.65 -5.13
C VAL A 303 12.66 3.12 -4.80
N GLU A 304 12.51 3.45 -3.51
CA GLU A 304 12.29 4.82 -3.03
C GLU A 304 13.59 5.58 -2.76
N LEU A 305 14.76 4.92 -2.86
CA LEU A 305 16.04 5.58 -2.63
C LEU A 305 16.41 6.54 -3.75
N SER A 306 16.93 7.70 -3.36
CA SER A 306 17.54 8.65 -4.29
C SER A 306 18.94 8.20 -4.71
N ARG A 307 19.48 8.85 -5.75
CA ARG A 307 20.89 8.70 -6.13
C ARG A 307 21.86 8.93 -4.96
N ALA A 308 21.58 9.91 -4.11
CA ALA A 308 22.43 10.24 -2.98
C ALA A 308 22.39 9.15 -1.90
N ASP A 309 21.21 8.59 -1.65
CA ASP A 309 21.01 7.52 -0.67
C ASP A 309 21.69 6.23 -1.11
N ILE A 310 21.54 5.84 -2.38
CA ILE A 310 22.20 4.64 -2.93
C ILE A 310 23.73 4.78 -2.83
N ARG A 311 24.27 5.96 -3.18
CA ARG A 311 25.71 6.23 -3.06
C ARG A 311 26.20 6.11 -1.61
N ASP A 312 25.51 6.71 -0.64
CA ASP A 312 25.94 6.65 0.77
C ASP A 312 25.78 5.23 1.35
N LEU A 313 24.67 4.55 1.02
CA LEU A 313 24.41 3.17 1.43
C LEU A 313 25.52 2.24 0.92
N CYS A 314 25.82 2.28 -0.37
CA CYS A 314 26.87 1.44 -0.95
C CYS A 314 28.24 1.72 -0.30
N ALA A 315 28.54 2.98 0.01
CA ALA A 315 29.81 3.37 0.64
C ALA A 315 30.00 2.82 2.07
N ARG A 316 28.98 2.21 2.69
CA ARG A 316 28.99 1.78 4.10
C ARG A 316 28.52 0.35 4.34
N TYR A 317 27.65 -0.19 3.49
CA TYR A 317 27.06 -1.51 3.70
C TYR A 317 27.92 -2.62 3.11
N PRO A 318 28.56 -3.51 3.89
CA PRO A 318 29.59 -4.42 3.38
C PRO A 318 29.10 -5.57 2.49
N LYS A 319 27.79 -5.83 2.47
CA LYS A 319 27.22 -6.98 1.77
C LYS A 319 26.76 -6.61 0.36
N ARG A 320 26.32 -7.63 -0.39
CA ARG A 320 25.91 -7.47 -1.78
C ARG A 320 24.60 -6.70 -1.88
N VAL A 321 24.55 -5.77 -2.83
CA VAL A 321 23.35 -4.97 -3.12
C VAL A 321 22.92 -5.11 -4.58
N GLU A 322 21.62 -5.11 -4.78
CA GLU A 322 20.98 -5.04 -6.09
C GLU A 322 20.15 -3.77 -6.21
N VAL A 323 20.17 -3.14 -7.38
CA VAL A 323 19.30 -1.99 -7.68
C VAL A 323 18.35 -2.40 -8.80
N MET A 324 17.05 -2.15 -8.61
CA MET A 324 16.07 -2.28 -9.69
C MET A 324 16.37 -1.23 -10.76
N VAL A 325 16.60 -1.68 -12.00
CA VAL A 325 16.93 -0.80 -13.13
C VAL A 325 15.89 -0.82 -14.26
N PHE A 326 15.01 -1.82 -14.25
CA PHE A 326 13.93 -1.94 -15.21
C PHE A 326 12.71 -2.63 -14.61
N GLY A 327 11.52 -2.20 -15.04
CA GLY A 327 10.25 -2.87 -14.77
C GLY A 327 9.20 -1.94 -14.14
N ARG A 328 8.01 -2.48 -13.88
CA ARG A 328 6.94 -1.72 -13.21
C ARG A 328 6.97 -2.00 -11.72
N THR A 329 7.32 -0.99 -10.94
CA THR A 329 7.23 -1.04 -9.48
C THR A 329 5.80 -1.32 -9.04
N GLU A 330 5.64 -2.20 -8.04
CA GLU A 330 4.35 -2.42 -7.39
C GLU A 330 3.96 -1.20 -6.54
N LEU A 331 2.75 -0.66 -6.77
CA LEU A 331 2.19 0.44 -5.99
C LEU A 331 1.35 -0.06 -4.82
N MET A 332 0.57 -1.12 -5.04
CA MET A 332 -0.34 -1.65 -4.03
C MET A 332 -0.45 -3.16 -4.13
N PHE A 333 -0.55 -3.78 -2.96
CA PHE A 333 -0.89 -5.17 -2.76
C PHE A 333 -2.20 -5.24 -1.96
N SER A 334 -3.12 -6.10 -2.35
CA SER A 334 -4.43 -6.24 -1.70
C SER A 334 -4.91 -7.69 -1.68
N ARG A 335 -5.56 -8.09 -0.58
CA ARG A 335 -6.28 -9.37 -0.48
C ARG A 335 -7.75 -9.25 -0.90
N ASP A 336 -8.19 -8.08 -1.33
CA ASP A 336 -9.59 -7.86 -1.70
C ASP A 336 -9.96 -8.68 -2.95
N PRO A 337 -11.00 -9.54 -2.88
CA PRO A 337 -11.45 -10.36 -4.00
C PRO A 337 -12.07 -9.57 -5.16
N HIS A 338 -12.44 -8.30 -4.95
CA HIS A 338 -13.11 -7.46 -5.95
C HIS A 338 -12.14 -6.76 -6.90
N LEU A 339 -10.85 -6.66 -6.55
CA LEU A 339 -9.81 -6.14 -7.42
C LEU A 339 -9.47 -7.13 -8.54
N LYS A 340 -10.16 -7.03 -9.69
CA LYS A 340 -10.00 -7.94 -10.83
C LYS A 340 -8.80 -7.60 -11.73
N ASN A 341 -8.36 -8.59 -12.51
CA ASN A 341 -7.38 -8.39 -13.59
C ASN A 341 -7.85 -7.30 -14.56
N GLY A 342 -6.96 -6.40 -14.96
CA GLY A 342 -7.28 -5.33 -15.89
C GLY A 342 -6.40 -4.10 -15.67
N SER A 343 -7.02 -2.92 -15.66
CA SER A 343 -6.35 -1.67 -15.32
C SER A 343 -7.30 -0.68 -14.64
N ILE A 344 -6.72 0.20 -13.83
CA ILE A 344 -7.43 1.32 -13.20
C ILE A 344 -6.89 2.60 -13.80
N LYS A 345 -7.77 3.56 -14.10
CA LYS A 345 -7.40 4.87 -14.61
C LYS A 345 -7.71 5.93 -13.57
N ASP A 346 -6.75 6.77 -13.24
CA ASP A 346 -6.97 7.90 -12.31
C ASP A 346 -7.57 9.13 -13.03
N GLU A 347 -7.94 10.15 -12.25
CA GLU A 347 -8.47 11.43 -12.74
C GLU A 347 -7.48 12.22 -13.62
N LYS A 348 -6.17 11.94 -13.51
CA LYS A 348 -5.10 12.55 -14.32
C LYS A 348 -4.88 11.80 -15.63
N GLY A 349 -5.54 10.66 -15.81
CA GLY A 349 -5.48 9.84 -17.00
C GLY A 349 -4.38 8.77 -17.02
N TYR A 350 -3.62 8.61 -15.93
CA TYR A 350 -2.65 7.53 -15.81
C TYR A 350 -3.36 6.18 -15.68
N VAL A 351 -2.81 5.16 -16.33
CA VAL A 351 -3.37 3.80 -16.36
C VAL A 351 -2.46 2.85 -15.60
N PHE A 352 -2.98 2.28 -14.52
CA PHE A 352 -2.31 1.38 -13.60
C PHE A 352 -2.75 -0.06 -13.87
N PRO A 353 -1.86 -0.94 -14.32
CA PRO A 353 -2.18 -2.34 -14.54
C PRO A 353 -2.53 -3.03 -13.22
N VAL A 354 -3.52 -3.91 -13.27
CA VAL A 354 -3.94 -4.74 -12.15
C VAL A 354 -3.87 -6.19 -12.57
N TYR A 355 -3.23 -7.02 -11.74
CA TYR A 355 -3.28 -8.46 -11.91
C TYR A 355 -3.44 -9.17 -10.57
N ARG A 356 -3.95 -10.40 -10.60
CA ARG A 356 -4.04 -11.30 -9.46
C ARG A 356 -2.98 -12.38 -9.57
N ASP A 357 -2.32 -12.68 -8.46
CA ASP A 357 -1.34 -13.77 -8.38
C ASP A 357 -2.02 -15.13 -8.19
N ARG A 358 -1.22 -16.18 -8.01
CA ARG A 358 -1.71 -17.56 -7.81
C ARG A 358 -2.43 -17.78 -6.48
N ASN A 359 -2.20 -16.91 -5.51
CA ASN A 359 -2.86 -16.94 -4.20
C ASN A 359 -4.13 -16.08 -4.20
N ASP A 360 -4.55 -15.60 -5.37
CA ASP A 360 -5.67 -14.69 -5.55
C ASP A 360 -5.45 -13.36 -4.79
N TYR A 361 -4.21 -12.85 -4.75
CA TYR A 361 -3.93 -11.51 -4.25
C TYR A 361 -3.81 -10.52 -5.40
N GLY A 362 -4.41 -9.35 -5.24
CA GLY A 362 -4.39 -8.28 -6.23
C GLY A 362 -3.15 -7.41 -6.10
N HIS A 363 -2.55 -7.10 -7.25
CA HIS A 363 -1.37 -6.26 -7.39
C HIS A 363 -1.69 -5.10 -8.34
N ILE A 364 -1.44 -3.87 -7.90
CA ILE A 364 -1.53 -2.67 -8.73
C ILE A 364 -0.11 -2.23 -9.03
N LEU A 365 0.22 -2.16 -10.31
CA LEU A 365 1.52 -1.73 -10.80
C LEU A 365 1.52 -0.25 -11.16
N ASN A 366 2.71 0.36 -11.15
CA ASN A 366 2.90 1.73 -11.60
C ASN A 366 2.51 1.90 -13.08
N SER A 367 2.02 3.09 -13.43
CA SER A 367 1.56 3.44 -14.77
C SER A 367 2.69 3.59 -15.79
N SER A 368 3.92 3.74 -15.32
CA SER A 368 5.13 3.89 -16.14
C SER A 368 6.23 2.93 -15.67
N ASP A 369 7.03 2.45 -16.62
CA ASP A 369 8.17 1.60 -16.38
C ASP A 369 9.39 2.38 -15.88
N LEU A 370 10.06 1.84 -14.86
CA LEU A 370 11.38 2.26 -14.43
C LEU A 370 12.39 1.94 -15.55
N MET A 371 13.31 2.86 -15.83
CA MET A 371 14.44 2.64 -16.72
C MET A 371 15.65 3.44 -16.23
N LEU A 372 16.69 2.74 -15.77
CA LEU A 372 17.95 3.33 -15.28
C LEU A 372 19.16 2.98 -16.18
N PHE A 373 18.91 2.70 -17.46
CA PHE A 373 19.94 2.31 -18.41
C PHE A 373 21.09 3.33 -18.52
N ASP A 374 20.78 4.63 -18.57
CA ASP A 374 21.77 5.70 -18.77
C ASP A 374 22.70 5.89 -17.56
N VAL A 375 22.26 5.47 -16.38
CA VAL A 375 23.03 5.62 -15.12
C VAL A 375 23.73 4.33 -14.69
N ARG A 376 23.71 3.27 -15.50
CA ARG A 376 24.31 1.96 -15.17
C ARG A 376 25.79 2.04 -14.75
N LYS A 377 26.59 2.79 -15.50
CA LYS A 377 28.04 2.99 -15.20
C LYS A 377 28.25 3.76 -13.90
N GLU A 378 27.30 4.59 -13.51
CA GLU A 378 27.34 5.26 -12.22
C GLU A 378 27.04 4.30 -11.07
N LEU A 379 26.00 3.48 -11.21
CA LEU A 379 25.66 2.44 -10.23
C LEU A 379 26.82 1.44 -10.05
N GLU A 380 27.47 1.05 -11.15
CA GLU A 380 28.70 0.23 -11.12
C GLU A 380 29.81 0.90 -10.30
N ARG A 381 30.08 2.19 -10.53
CA ARG A 381 31.07 2.94 -9.75
C ARG A 381 30.72 3.02 -8.25
N TYR A 382 29.45 3.01 -7.89
CA TYR A 382 29.03 2.91 -6.48
C TYR A 382 29.27 1.51 -5.89
N GLY A 383 29.59 0.52 -6.72
CA GLY A 383 29.80 -0.87 -6.34
C GLY A 383 28.51 -1.65 -6.16
N VAL A 384 27.46 -1.30 -6.91
CA VAL A 384 26.25 -2.13 -7.02
C VAL A 384 26.61 -3.47 -7.65
N ASN A 385 26.23 -4.56 -7.00
CA ASN A 385 26.65 -5.90 -7.40
C ASN A 385 25.76 -6.50 -8.48
N SER A 386 24.48 -6.13 -8.48
CA SER A 386 23.50 -6.67 -9.42
C SER A 386 22.47 -5.62 -9.85
N PHE A 387 21.99 -5.77 -11.08
CA PHE A 387 20.86 -5.05 -11.63
C PHE A 387 19.62 -5.96 -11.65
N GLY A 388 18.59 -5.54 -10.94
CA GLY A 388 17.29 -6.18 -10.92
C GLY A 388 16.44 -5.72 -12.12
N ILE A 389 15.99 -6.68 -12.93
CA ILE A 389 15.19 -6.45 -14.13
C ILE A 389 13.87 -7.19 -13.97
N ASP A 390 12.79 -6.46 -13.70
CA ASP A 390 11.45 -7.04 -13.56
C ASP A 390 10.72 -7.09 -14.91
N VAL A 391 10.59 -8.31 -15.43
CA VAL A 391 9.90 -8.62 -16.69
C VAL A 391 8.69 -9.52 -16.47
N ARG A 392 8.23 -9.64 -15.22
CA ARG A 392 7.01 -10.37 -14.91
C ARG A 392 5.81 -9.72 -15.59
N LYS A 393 4.92 -10.56 -16.11
CA LYS A 393 3.72 -10.12 -16.87
C LYS A 393 4.06 -9.26 -18.10
N ARG A 394 5.27 -9.37 -18.64
CA ARG A 394 5.69 -8.72 -19.89
C ARG A 394 5.81 -9.73 -21.04
N PRO A 395 5.65 -9.30 -22.30
CA PRO A 395 5.92 -10.16 -23.45
C PRO A 395 7.38 -10.62 -23.49
N ALA A 396 7.61 -11.88 -23.89
CA ALA A 396 8.96 -12.46 -23.99
C ALA A 396 9.91 -11.66 -24.90
N GLN A 397 9.38 -11.04 -25.96
CA GLN A 397 10.15 -10.17 -26.85
C GLN A 397 10.69 -8.92 -26.14
N LEU A 398 9.89 -8.30 -25.27
CA LEU A 398 10.32 -7.14 -24.49
C LEU A 398 11.43 -7.56 -23.51
N ALA A 399 11.23 -8.69 -22.83
CA ALA A 399 12.20 -9.22 -21.88
C ALA A 399 13.57 -9.49 -22.53
N ALA A 400 13.57 -10.09 -23.73
CA ALA A 400 14.81 -10.34 -24.49
C ALA A 400 15.51 -9.05 -24.93
N LEU A 401 14.76 -8.05 -25.42
CA LEU A 401 15.33 -6.76 -25.82
C LEU A 401 15.98 -6.03 -24.64
N VAL A 402 15.31 -6.02 -23.48
CA VAL A 402 15.86 -5.43 -22.25
C VAL A 402 17.12 -6.18 -21.83
N GLY A 403 17.08 -7.50 -21.80
CA GLY A 403 18.25 -8.30 -21.44
C GLY A 403 19.45 -8.08 -22.37
N LYS A 404 19.21 -8.03 -23.69
CA LYS A 404 20.23 -7.72 -24.69
C LYS A 404 20.83 -6.32 -24.48
N ALA A 405 19.99 -5.30 -24.27
CA ALA A 405 20.45 -3.93 -24.06
C ALA A 405 21.36 -3.84 -22.83
N PHE A 406 20.91 -4.34 -21.67
CA PHE A 406 21.71 -4.30 -20.44
C PHE A 406 22.97 -5.15 -20.52
N ARG A 407 22.91 -6.35 -21.13
CA ARG A 407 24.08 -7.22 -21.24
C ARG A 407 25.16 -6.66 -22.19
N SER A 408 24.75 -6.11 -23.32
CA SER A 408 25.68 -5.51 -24.30
C SER A 408 26.13 -4.11 -23.91
N GLY A 409 25.38 -3.44 -23.02
CA GLY A 409 25.57 -2.02 -22.72
C GLY A 409 25.23 -1.09 -23.89
N SER A 410 24.53 -1.58 -24.93
CA SER A 410 24.12 -0.81 -26.11
C SER A 410 22.72 -0.23 -25.95
N ASP A 411 22.56 1.04 -26.32
CA ASP A 411 21.29 1.76 -26.32
C ASP A 411 20.45 1.54 -27.59
N ALA A 412 20.96 0.79 -28.57
CA ALA A 412 20.32 0.61 -29.89
C ALA A 412 18.86 0.12 -29.81
N ASP A 413 18.55 -0.74 -28.83
CA ASP A 413 17.21 -1.29 -28.63
C ASP A 413 16.32 -0.44 -27.70
N VAL A 414 16.88 0.57 -27.01
CA VAL A 414 16.15 1.41 -26.02
C VAL A 414 14.95 2.14 -26.63
N PRO A 415 15.01 2.75 -27.84
CA PRO A 415 13.83 3.37 -28.45
C PRO A 415 12.68 2.39 -28.67
N LYS A 416 12.98 1.15 -29.09
CA LYS A 416 11.99 0.09 -29.30
C LYS A 416 11.41 -0.39 -27.96
N ILE A 417 12.25 -0.56 -26.94
CA ILE A 417 11.80 -0.88 -25.57
C ILE A 417 10.84 0.20 -25.08
N LYS A 418 11.16 1.48 -25.28
CA LYS A 418 10.32 2.62 -24.88
C LYS A 418 8.95 2.57 -25.55
N GLN A 419 8.90 2.28 -26.85
CA GLN A 419 7.64 2.12 -27.58
C GLN A 419 6.79 0.98 -27.00
N MET A 420 7.40 -0.19 -26.73
CA MET A 420 6.71 -1.33 -26.12
C MET A 420 6.25 -1.07 -24.68
N CYS A 421 6.81 -0.07 -24.00
CA CYS A 421 6.43 0.34 -22.64
C CYS A 421 5.41 1.50 -22.62
N GLY A 422 4.81 1.87 -23.76
CA GLY A 422 3.82 2.95 -23.83
C GLY A 422 4.43 4.35 -24.06
N GLY A 423 5.66 4.41 -24.57
CA GLY A 423 6.28 5.64 -25.05
C GLY A 423 6.96 6.50 -23.98
N THR A 424 6.91 6.11 -22.70
CA THR A 424 7.55 6.86 -21.61
C THR A 424 8.22 5.94 -20.60
N PHE A 425 9.26 6.45 -19.95
CA PHE A 425 9.92 5.84 -18.80
C PHE A 425 9.94 6.83 -17.64
N ASN A 426 10.05 6.31 -16.43
CA ASN A 426 10.46 7.09 -15.27
C ASN A 426 11.79 6.57 -14.72
N THR A 427 12.44 7.38 -13.89
CA THR A 427 13.69 7.03 -13.21
C THR A 427 13.48 6.75 -11.72
N GLY A 428 12.23 6.45 -11.33
CA GLY A 428 11.85 6.30 -9.92
C GLY A 428 12.25 7.53 -9.08
N HIS A 429 12.71 7.27 -7.86
CA HIS A 429 13.26 8.30 -6.98
C HIS A 429 14.73 8.64 -7.27
N TYR A 430 15.41 7.87 -8.14
CA TYR A 430 16.83 8.03 -8.42
C TYR A 430 17.20 9.46 -8.81
N LEU A 431 16.50 10.02 -9.81
CA LEU A 431 16.73 11.41 -10.28
C LEU A 431 15.77 12.44 -9.70
N ARG A 432 14.67 12.02 -9.06
CA ARG A 432 13.66 12.97 -8.59
C ARG A 432 14.15 13.75 -7.36
N GLY A 433 15.00 13.13 -6.52
CA GLY A 433 15.20 13.62 -5.15
C GLY A 433 13.87 13.57 -4.38
N VAL A 434 13.91 13.46 -3.06
CA VAL A 434 12.72 13.67 -2.22
C VAL A 434 12.87 14.97 -1.49
#